data_AF-A0A7C6NZM7-F1
#
_entry.id   AF-A0A7C6NZM7-F1
#
_cell.length_a   1.000
_cell.length_b   1.000
_cell.length_c   1.000
_cell.angle_alpha   90.00
_cell.angle_beta   90.00
_cell.angle_gamma   90.00
#
_symmetry.space_group_name_H-M   'P 1'
#
loop_
_entity.id
_entity.type
_entity.pdbx_description
1 polymer ?
#
loop_
_entity_poly.entity_id
_entity_poly.type
_entity_poly.pdbx_seq_one_letter_code
_entity_poly.pdbx_strand_id
1 'polypeptide(L)'
;MEFLKAILGDKYPEFEAAITAYNALPENKDKQVKLANLGSGEYVGKAKYDSIEQDRNNYKSLLETAQTTLKKFEGVNVEDLQGEIEKLKDDLDNKDTEYKEKLSQMEYDGAINKYFESFKFTSDLAKRAAMDEFRKKELKLENGTFLGGDDYMKQLKEANPTAFEAEDDGEKPPTLVKPTKPRKPGEKMTLAEAMKYKNDHPDVDISTLI
;
A
#
# COMPACT_ATOMS: atom_id res chain seq x y z
N MET A 1 36.14 -74.87 -19.06
CA MET A 1 36.39 -75.78 -20.20
C MET A 1 36.47 -77.25 -19.78
N GLU A 2 36.70 -77.57 -18.51
CA GLU A 2 36.68 -78.94 -17.98
C GLU A 2 35.42 -79.74 -18.37
N PHE A 3 34.25 -79.10 -18.41
CA PHE A 3 33.01 -79.75 -18.88
C PHE A 3 33.07 -80.20 -20.35
N LEU A 4 33.74 -79.46 -21.24
CA LEU A 4 33.92 -79.87 -22.64
C LEU A 4 34.89 -81.04 -22.76
N LYS A 5 35.96 -81.05 -21.95
CA LYS A 5 36.87 -82.20 -21.87
C LYS A 5 36.14 -83.46 -21.40
N ALA A 6 35.27 -83.32 -20.39
CA ALA A 6 34.47 -84.43 -19.87
C ALA A 6 33.44 -84.97 -20.89
N ILE A 7 32.88 -84.12 -21.75
CA ILE A 7 31.90 -84.53 -22.78
C ILE A 7 32.59 -85.08 -24.04
N LEU A 8 33.68 -84.45 -24.50
CA LEU A 8 34.31 -84.77 -25.78
C LEU A 8 35.41 -85.85 -25.66
N GLY A 9 35.97 -86.06 -24.47
CA GLY A 9 37.04 -87.04 -24.23
C GLY A 9 38.19 -86.89 -25.23
N ASP A 10 38.53 -87.97 -25.91
CA ASP A 10 39.63 -88.03 -26.89
C ASP A 10 39.44 -87.08 -28.09
N LYS A 11 38.23 -86.59 -28.35
CA LYS A 11 37.93 -85.63 -29.44
C LYS A 11 38.16 -84.17 -29.05
N TYR A 12 38.42 -83.87 -27.77
CA TYR A 12 38.65 -82.50 -27.32
C TYR A 12 39.84 -81.80 -28.02
N PRO A 13 41.01 -82.46 -28.22
CA PRO A 13 42.14 -81.82 -28.91
C PRO A 13 41.82 -81.40 -30.35
N GLU A 14 41.03 -82.19 -31.07
CA GLU A 14 40.59 -81.87 -32.43
C GLU A 14 39.70 -80.62 -32.45
N PHE A 15 38.77 -80.51 -31.49
CA PHE A 15 37.92 -79.34 -31.33
C PHE A 15 38.73 -78.08 -31.00
N GLU A 16 39.68 -78.15 -30.06
CA GLU A 16 40.54 -77.02 -29.69
C GLU A 16 41.42 -76.57 -30.86
N ALA A 17 41.99 -77.51 -31.62
CA ALA A 17 42.76 -77.23 -32.83
C ALA A 17 41.91 -76.52 -33.90
N ALA A 18 40.68 -76.96 -34.12
CA ALA A 18 39.77 -76.35 -35.09
C ALA A 18 39.42 -74.89 -34.73
N ILE A 19 39.12 -74.61 -33.46
CA ILE A 19 38.85 -73.24 -32.98
C ILE A 19 40.09 -72.35 -33.13
N THR A 20 41.27 -72.87 -32.77
CA THR A 20 42.54 -72.15 -32.87
C THR A 20 42.87 -71.82 -34.33
N ALA A 21 42.73 -72.79 -35.24
CA ALA A 21 42.94 -72.60 -36.66
C ALA A 21 41.97 -71.56 -37.25
N TYR A 22 40.68 -71.63 -36.88
CA TYR A 22 39.69 -70.64 -37.31
C TYR A 22 40.06 -69.22 -36.82
N ASN A 23 40.45 -69.06 -35.55
CA ASN A 23 40.79 -67.78 -34.95
C ASN A 23 42.12 -67.18 -35.44
N ALA A 24 43.03 -68.02 -35.95
CA ALA A 24 44.34 -67.62 -36.47
C ALA A 24 44.28 -67.01 -37.89
N LEU A 25 43.18 -67.23 -38.62
CA LEU A 25 43.01 -66.70 -39.96
C LEU A 25 42.83 -65.16 -39.92
N PRO A 26 43.56 -64.39 -40.76
CA PRO A 26 43.44 -62.93 -40.79
C PRO A 26 42.02 -62.43 -41.06
N GLU A 27 41.27 -63.17 -41.89
CA GLU A 27 39.88 -62.89 -42.27
C GLU A 27 38.89 -63.01 -41.10
N ASN A 28 39.26 -63.72 -40.04
CA ASN A 28 38.42 -63.99 -38.88
C ASN A 28 38.77 -63.11 -37.68
N LYS A 29 39.63 -62.08 -37.84
CA LYS A 29 40.00 -61.16 -36.75
C LYS A 29 38.79 -60.59 -36.00
N ASP A 30 37.75 -60.19 -36.73
CA ASP A 30 36.52 -59.62 -36.16
C ASP A 30 35.45 -60.67 -35.84
N LYS A 31 35.71 -61.94 -36.12
CA LYS A 31 34.76 -63.06 -36.01
C LYS A 31 35.27 -64.21 -35.13
N GLN A 32 36.29 -63.96 -34.32
CA GLN A 32 36.89 -65.00 -33.49
C GLN A 32 35.85 -65.68 -32.59
N VAL A 33 35.88 -67.01 -32.55
CA VAL A 33 35.03 -67.82 -31.68
C VAL A 33 35.60 -67.80 -30.28
N LYS A 34 34.79 -67.35 -29.32
CA LYS A 34 35.08 -67.38 -27.88
C LYS A 34 34.02 -68.23 -27.18
N LEU A 35 34.47 -69.09 -26.27
CA LEU A 35 33.62 -70.01 -25.53
C LEU A 35 33.46 -69.48 -24.10
N ALA A 36 32.22 -69.39 -23.63
CA ALA A 36 31.89 -68.95 -22.28
C ALA A 36 30.82 -69.89 -21.68
N ASN A 37 30.82 -70.01 -20.36
CA ASN A 37 29.79 -70.76 -19.63
C ASN A 37 28.65 -69.81 -19.23
N LEU A 38 27.48 -69.91 -19.88
CA LEU A 38 26.33 -69.08 -19.53
C LEU A 38 25.73 -69.41 -18.15
N GLY A 39 25.98 -70.61 -17.63
CA GLY A 39 25.50 -71.03 -16.31
C GLY A 39 26.27 -70.41 -15.14
N SER A 40 27.39 -69.70 -15.37
CA SER A 40 28.12 -69.02 -14.28
C SER A 40 27.36 -67.82 -13.70
N GLY A 41 26.36 -67.30 -14.42
CA GLY A 41 25.59 -66.12 -14.03
C GLY A 41 26.31 -64.79 -14.26
N GLU A 42 27.53 -64.81 -14.81
CA GLU A 42 28.34 -63.60 -15.07
C GLU A 42 27.90 -62.83 -16.33
N TYR A 43 26.97 -63.39 -17.11
CA TYR A 43 26.52 -62.83 -18.38
C TYR A 43 25.02 -62.49 -18.34
N VAL A 44 24.69 -61.32 -18.86
CA VAL A 44 23.31 -60.89 -19.09
C VAL A 44 23.11 -60.63 -20.59
N GLY A 45 21.89 -60.89 -21.08
CA GLY A 45 21.56 -60.59 -22.47
C GLY A 45 21.69 -59.09 -22.75
N LYS A 46 22.21 -58.73 -23.93
CA LYS A 46 22.44 -57.32 -24.33
C LYS A 46 21.21 -56.44 -24.13
N ALA A 47 20.03 -56.90 -24.53
CA ALA A 47 18.78 -56.15 -24.36
C ALA A 47 18.47 -55.84 -22.88
N LYS A 48 18.77 -56.76 -21.96
CA LYS A 48 18.59 -56.57 -20.52
C LYS A 48 19.64 -55.60 -19.96
N TYR A 49 20.89 -55.72 -20.41
CA TYR A 49 21.96 -54.80 -20.05
C TYR A 49 21.62 -53.37 -20.49
N ASP A 50 21.28 -53.18 -21.78
CA ASP A 50 20.94 -51.87 -22.35
C ASP A 50 19.74 -51.23 -21.61
N SER A 51 18.71 -52.03 -21.28
CA SER A 51 17.55 -51.58 -20.49
C SER A 51 17.96 -51.10 -19.10
N ILE A 52 18.76 -51.89 -18.37
CA ILE A 52 19.22 -51.53 -17.03
C ILE A 52 20.11 -50.28 -17.09
N GLU A 53 20.95 -50.17 -18.11
CA GLU A 53 21.81 -49.02 -18.32
C GLU A 53 20.99 -47.75 -18.59
N GLN A 54 19.95 -47.85 -19.42
CA GLN A 54 19.02 -46.76 -19.70
C GLN A 54 18.27 -46.34 -18.42
N ASP A 55 17.73 -47.28 -17.66
CA ASP A 55 17.04 -46.99 -16.40
C ASP A 55 17.99 -46.34 -15.39
N ARG A 56 19.21 -46.86 -15.26
CA ARG A 56 20.25 -46.27 -14.41
C ARG A 56 20.55 -44.83 -14.82
N ASN A 57 20.70 -44.57 -16.12
CA ASN A 57 20.99 -43.23 -16.64
C ASN A 57 19.81 -42.27 -16.37
N ASN A 58 18.58 -42.74 -16.54
CA ASN A 58 17.37 -41.99 -16.20
C ASN A 58 17.32 -41.64 -14.71
N TYR A 59 17.52 -42.62 -13.82
CA TYR A 59 17.53 -42.39 -12.37
C TYR A 59 18.64 -41.45 -11.95
N LYS A 60 19.84 -41.57 -12.53
CA LYS A 60 20.94 -40.66 -12.28
C LYS A 60 20.57 -39.22 -12.65
N SER A 61 19.98 -39.00 -13.83
CA SER A 61 19.54 -37.68 -14.26
C SER A 61 18.45 -37.09 -13.35
N LEU A 62 17.49 -37.90 -12.93
CA LEU A 62 16.46 -37.48 -11.96
C LEU A 62 17.08 -37.10 -10.61
N LEU A 63 18.05 -37.86 -10.14
CA LEU A 63 18.73 -37.60 -8.87
C LEU A 63 19.56 -36.32 -8.93
N GLU A 64 20.31 -36.09 -10.00
CA GLU A 64 21.06 -34.84 -10.23
C GLU A 64 20.12 -33.62 -10.32
N THR A 65 18.97 -33.79 -10.97
CA THR A 65 17.93 -32.74 -11.06
C THR A 65 17.34 -32.43 -9.69
N ALA A 66 17.01 -33.46 -8.91
CA ALA A 66 16.48 -33.32 -7.56
C ALA A 66 17.49 -32.63 -6.63
N GLN A 67 18.77 -33.02 -6.69
CA GLN A 67 19.83 -32.38 -5.90
C GLN A 67 20.02 -30.91 -6.29
N THR A 68 20.07 -30.60 -7.58
CA THR A 68 20.14 -29.21 -8.07
C THR A 68 18.94 -28.39 -7.61
N THR A 69 17.75 -28.99 -7.60
CA THR A 69 16.53 -28.33 -7.14
C THR A 69 16.56 -28.07 -5.64
N LEU A 70 16.95 -29.05 -4.82
CA LEU A 70 17.09 -28.89 -3.37
C LEU A 70 18.10 -27.81 -3.00
N LYS A 71 19.23 -27.73 -3.72
CA LYS A 71 20.22 -26.65 -3.54
C LYS A 71 19.67 -25.25 -3.74
N LYS A 72 18.62 -25.06 -4.56
CA LYS A 72 17.97 -23.75 -4.70
C LYS A 72 17.25 -23.30 -3.42
N PHE A 73 16.94 -24.22 -2.53
CA PHE A 73 16.29 -23.96 -1.24
C PHE A 73 17.29 -24.01 -0.06
N GLU A 74 18.55 -24.40 -0.27
CA GLU A 74 19.57 -24.31 0.77
C GLU A 74 19.79 -22.85 1.18
N GLY A 75 19.74 -22.58 2.48
CA GLY A 75 19.85 -21.23 3.02
C GLY A 75 18.55 -20.42 3.02
N VAL A 76 17.45 -20.95 2.47
CA VAL A 76 16.12 -20.37 2.69
C VAL A 76 15.64 -20.76 4.07
N ASN A 77 15.60 -19.79 5.00
CA ASN A 77 14.97 -19.99 6.29
C ASN A 77 13.46 -19.74 6.17
N VAL A 78 12.69 -20.82 6.05
CA VAL A 78 11.23 -20.76 5.90
C VAL A 78 10.58 -20.14 7.15
N GLU A 79 11.14 -20.37 8.34
CA GLU A 79 10.61 -19.83 9.60
C GLU A 79 10.78 -18.30 9.63
N ASP A 80 11.94 -17.78 9.20
CA ASP A 80 12.17 -16.34 9.10
C ASP A 80 11.20 -15.68 8.10
N LEU A 81 11.02 -16.31 6.92
CA LEU A 81 10.06 -15.80 5.92
C LEU A 81 8.62 -15.80 6.44
N GLN A 82 8.22 -16.82 7.19
CA GLN A 82 6.90 -16.87 7.83
C GLN A 82 6.75 -15.76 8.87
N GLY A 83 7.77 -15.54 9.70
CA GLY A 83 7.78 -14.44 10.68
C GLY A 83 7.72 -13.05 10.04
N GLU A 84 8.44 -12.81 8.94
CA GLU A 84 8.35 -11.56 8.18
C GLU A 84 6.96 -11.35 7.57
N ILE A 85 6.32 -12.41 7.06
CA ILE A 85 4.96 -12.34 6.51
C ILE A 85 3.95 -11.99 7.60
N GLU A 86 4.05 -12.58 8.79
CA GLU A 86 3.17 -12.26 9.92
C GLU A 86 3.34 -10.80 10.35
N LYS A 87 4.59 -10.36 10.53
CA LYS A 87 4.89 -8.97 10.88
C LYS A 87 4.34 -7.98 9.85
N LEU A 88 4.51 -8.26 8.55
CA LEU A 88 3.99 -7.40 7.49
C LEU A 88 2.46 -7.35 7.48
N LYS A 89 1.78 -8.44 7.83
CA LYS A 89 0.31 -8.45 7.97
C LYS A 89 -0.13 -7.60 9.14
N ASP A 90 0.51 -7.74 10.30
CA ASP A 90 0.20 -6.93 11.48
C ASP A 90 0.44 -5.44 11.22
N ASP A 91 1.55 -5.10 10.56
CA ASP A 91 1.86 -3.72 10.16
C ASP A 91 0.80 -3.15 9.20
N LEU A 92 0.29 -3.98 8.26
CA LEU A 92 -0.77 -3.59 7.33
C LEU A 92 -2.09 -3.32 8.05
N ASP A 93 -2.52 -4.23 8.93
CA ASP A 93 -3.78 -4.11 9.68
C ASP A 93 -3.75 -2.89 10.63
N ASN A 94 -2.61 -2.64 11.26
CA ASN A 94 -2.38 -1.45 12.08
C ASN A 94 -2.47 -0.17 11.25
N LYS A 95 -1.86 -0.16 10.05
CA LYS A 95 -1.92 0.98 9.13
C LYS A 95 -3.33 1.24 8.60
N ASP A 96 -4.07 0.19 8.27
CA ASP A 96 -5.46 0.30 7.84
C ASP A 96 -6.36 0.90 8.93
N THR A 97 -6.14 0.49 10.19
CA THR A 97 -6.84 1.06 11.34
C THR A 97 -6.48 2.53 11.54
N GLU A 98 -5.17 2.87 11.52
CA GLU A 98 -4.67 4.24 11.63
C GLU A 98 -5.25 5.15 10.53
N TYR A 99 -5.32 4.67 9.29
CA TYR A 99 -5.88 5.44 8.18
C TYR A 99 -7.39 5.62 8.29
N LYS A 100 -8.14 4.60 8.70
CA LYS A 100 -9.59 4.71 8.95
C LYS A 100 -9.88 5.74 10.04
N GLU A 101 -9.11 5.72 11.13
CA GLU A 101 -9.23 6.71 12.20
C GLU A 101 -8.91 8.12 11.70
N LYS A 102 -7.81 8.30 10.96
CA LYS A 102 -7.44 9.61 10.37
C LYS A 102 -8.48 10.13 9.40
N LEU A 103 -9.05 9.27 8.55
CA LEU A 103 -10.12 9.66 7.63
C LEU A 103 -11.37 10.08 8.40
N SER A 104 -11.78 9.30 9.40
CA SER A 104 -12.92 9.65 10.25
C SER A 104 -12.70 10.97 10.99
N GLN A 105 -11.51 11.21 11.54
CA GLN A 105 -11.15 12.49 12.15
C GLN A 105 -11.20 13.64 11.14
N MET A 106 -10.67 13.44 9.93
CA MET A 106 -10.69 14.47 8.87
C MET A 106 -12.12 14.80 8.42
N GLU A 107 -12.98 13.78 8.26
CA GLU A 107 -14.39 13.95 7.93
C GLU A 107 -15.13 14.70 9.05
N TYR A 108 -14.88 14.32 10.31
CA TYR A 108 -15.45 14.97 11.48
C TYR A 108 -15.03 16.44 11.57
N ASP A 109 -13.73 16.73 11.42
CA ASP A 109 -13.19 18.08 11.43
C ASP A 109 -13.72 18.93 10.27
N GLY A 110 -13.83 18.35 9.08
CA GLY A 110 -14.43 19.00 7.92
C GLY A 110 -15.90 19.34 8.15
N ALA A 111 -16.66 18.44 8.77
CA ALA A 111 -18.05 18.68 9.14
C ALA A 111 -18.16 19.80 10.17
N ILE A 112 -17.27 19.85 11.18
CA ILE A 112 -17.23 20.95 12.17
C ILE A 112 -16.98 22.27 11.45
N ASN A 113 -15.97 22.33 10.59
CA ASN A 113 -15.65 23.55 9.86
C ASN A 113 -16.86 24.06 9.07
N LYS A 114 -17.52 23.18 8.31
CA LYS A 114 -18.72 23.50 7.55
C LYS A 114 -19.90 23.93 8.42
N TYR A 115 -20.11 23.27 9.55
CA TYR A 115 -21.17 23.63 10.50
C TYR A 115 -20.95 25.04 11.05
N PHE A 116 -19.73 25.34 11.47
CA PHE A 116 -19.37 26.64 12.06
C PHE A 116 -19.26 27.78 11.03
N GLU A 117 -19.13 27.49 9.73
CA GLU A 117 -19.24 28.50 8.66
C GLU A 117 -20.63 29.12 8.55
N SER A 118 -21.67 28.42 9.00
CA SER A 118 -23.04 28.96 9.00
C SER A 118 -23.29 30.02 10.08
N PHE A 119 -22.35 30.21 11.02
CA PHE A 119 -22.49 31.14 12.13
C PHE A 119 -21.51 32.32 12.01
N LYS A 120 -21.98 33.50 12.38
CA LYS A 120 -21.19 34.73 12.41
C LYS A 120 -20.63 34.98 13.81
N PHE A 121 -19.31 34.92 13.93
CA PHE A 121 -18.59 35.21 15.17
C PHE A 121 -17.94 36.58 15.08
N THR A 122 -17.83 37.27 16.22
CA THR A 122 -17.19 38.61 16.27
C THR A 122 -15.68 38.56 16.04
N SER A 123 -15.05 37.39 16.13
CA SER A 123 -13.62 37.19 15.90
C SER A 123 -13.32 35.74 15.48
N ASP A 124 -12.28 35.57 14.66
CA ASP A 124 -11.72 34.24 14.32
C ASP A 124 -11.27 33.46 15.57
N LEU A 125 -10.82 34.16 16.61
CA LEU A 125 -10.44 33.51 17.87
C LEU A 125 -11.66 32.93 18.59
N ALA A 126 -12.78 33.64 18.60
CA ALA A 126 -14.02 33.17 19.19
C ALA A 126 -14.57 31.95 18.43
N LYS A 127 -14.49 31.98 17.08
CA LYS A 127 -14.83 30.83 16.23
C LYS A 127 -13.97 29.61 16.55
N ARG A 128 -12.64 29.76 16.63
CA ARG A 128 -11.73 28.66 16.98
C ARG A 128 -11.97 28.10 18.37
N ALA A 129 -12.13 28.97 19.38
CA ALA A 129 -12.43 28.54 20.74
C ALA A 129 -13.74 27.75 20.82
N ALA A 130 -14.79 28.22 20.12
CA ALA A 130 -16.07 27.54 20.05
C ALA A 130 -15.97 26.18 19.33
N MET A 131 -15.20 26.09 18.24
CA MET A 131 -14.89 24.82 17.56
C MET A 131 -14.14 23.85 18.47
N ASP A 132 -13.15 24.32 19.23
CA ASP A 132 -12.36 23.48 20.14
C ASP A 132 -13.22 22.92 21.28
N GLU A 133 -14.11 23.73 21.84
CA GLU A 133 -15.08 23.25 22.84
C GLU A 133 -16.09 22.28 22.23
N PHE A 134 -16.53 22.51 21.00
CA PHE A 134 -17.41 21.61 20.25
C PHE A 134 -16.74 20.26 19.96
N ARG A 135 -15.46 20.25 19.57
CA ARG A 135 -14.65 19.04 19.37
C ARG A 135 -14.60 18.19 20.63
N LYS A 136 -14.42 18.81 21.80
CA LYS A 136 -14.38 18.13 23.12
C LYS A 136 -15.71 17.51 23.53
N LYS A 137 -16.84 17.92 22.92
CA LYS A 137 -18.15 17.32 23.19
C LYS A 137 -18.37 15.99 22.44
N GLU A 138 -17.54 15.68 21.45
CA GLU A 138 -17.59 14.44 20.67
C GLU A 138 -19.02 14.09 20.19
N LEU A 139 -19.73 15.12 19.69
CA LEU A 139 -21.11 14.97 19.25
C LEU A 139 -21.17 14.06 18.02
N LYS A 140 -22.15 13.16 17.97
CA LYS A 140 -22.28 12.23 16.83
C LYS A 140 -22.65 12.99 15.55
N LEU A 141 -21.92 12.70 14.48
CA LEU A 141 -22.24 13.18 13.13
C LEU A 141 -23.15 12.15 12.44
N GLU A 142 -24.42 12.53 12.21
CA GLU A 142 -25.41 11.72 11.48
C GLU A 142 -25.87 12.47 10.23
N ASN A 143 -25.76 11.83 9.06
CA ASN A 143 -26.18 12.41 7.78
C ASN A 143 -25.62 13.83 7.50
N GLY A 144 -24.39 14.10 7.94
CA GLY A 144 -23.75 15.41 7.78
C GLY A 144 -24.23 16.49 8.75
N THR A 145 -24.99 16.13 9.78
CA THR A 145 -25.45 17.04 10.86
C THR A 145 -24.98 16.52 12.21
N PHE A 146 -24.56 17.42 13.10
CA PHE A 146 -24.21 17.04 14.47
C PHE A 146 -25.46 16.91 15.33
N LEU A 147 -25.69 15.71 15.87
CA LEU A 147 -26.80 15.47 16.79
C LEU A 147 -26.56 16.27 18.08
N GLY A 148 -27.49 17.19 18.39
CA GLY A 148 -27.36 18.11 19.53
C GLY A 148 -26.43 19.30 19.28
N GLY A 149 -25.90 19.45 18.06
CA GLY A 149 -25.05 20.60 17.69
C GLY A 149 -25.78 21.93 17.82
N ASP A 150 -27.04 21.99 17.37
CA ASP A 150 -27.84 23.22 17.41
C ASP A 150 -28.20 23.64 18.84
N ASP A 151 -28.48 22.68 19.71
CA ASP A 151 -28.77 22.96 21.12
C ASP A 151 -27.52 23.43 21.86
N TYR A 152 -26.36 22.84 21.56
CA TYR A 152 -25.08 23.33 22.06
C TYR A 152 -24.82 24.77 21.59
N MET A 153 -25.07 25.07 20.32
CA MET A 153 -24.82 26.38 19.77
C MET A 153 -25.75 27.45 20.35
N LYS A 154 -27.01 27.12 20.62
CA LYS A 154 -27.94 27.99 21.36
C LYS A 154 -27.42 28.30 22.76
N GLN A 155 -26.99 27.29 23.51
CA GLN A 155 -26.41 27.48 24.84
C GLN A 155 -25.14 28.33 24.79
N LEU A 156 -24.30 28.13 23.77
CA LEU A 156 -23.08 28.90 23.59
C LEU A 156 -23.37 30.38 23.27
N LYS A 157 -24.39 30.66 22.45
CA LYS A 157 -24.89 32.01 22.19
C LYS A 157 -25.46 32.68 23.44
N GLU A 158 -26.20 31.94 24.26
CA GLU A 158 -26.76 32.45 25.53
C GLU A 158 -25.66 32.73 26.56
N ALA A 159 -24.67 31.85 26.66
CA ALA A 159 -23.56 31.99 27.61
C ALA A 159 -22.56 33.09 27.19
N ASN A 160 -22.34 33.27 25.89
CA ASN A 160 -21.39 34.25 25.35
C ASN A 160 -22.02 35.15 24.27
N PRO A 161 -22.98 36.04 24.61
CA PRO A 161 -23.68 36.87 23.63
C PRO A 161 -22.77 37.80 22.82
N THR A 162 -21.64 38.23 23.39
CA THR A 162 -20.67 39.14 22.75
C THR A 162 -19.70 38.44 21.79
N ALA A 163 -19.66 37.10 21.80
CA ALA A 163 -18.81 36.31 20.92
C ALA A 163 -19.44 36.09 19.53
N PHE A 164 -20.74 36.38 19.40
CA PHE A 164 -21.52 36.28 18.18
C PHE A 164 -21.84 37.65 17.65
N GLU A 165 -21.78 37.81 16.33
CA GLU A 165 -22.31 39.02 15.73
C GLU A 165 -23.81 39.08 16.00
N ALA A 166 -24.31 40.25 16.41
CA ALA A 166 -25.73 40.48 16.41
C ALA A 166 -26.23 40.20 14.98
N GLU A 167 -27.30 39.42 14.84
CA GLU A 167 -28.00 39.36 13.57
C GLU A 167 -28.46 40.79 13.29
N ASP A 168 -27.75 41.45 12.37
CA ASP A 168 -28.16 42.74 11.82
C ASP A 168 -29.41 42.40 11.01
N ASP A 169 -30.56 42.31 11.70
CA ASP A 169 -31.84 42.66 11.11
C ASP A 169 -31.56 43.98 10.40
N GLY A 170 -31.50 43.96 9.08
CA GLY A 170 -30.86 44.96 8.23
C GLY A 170 -31.50 46.35 8.24
N GLU A 171 -31.78 46.90 9.41
CA GLU A 171 -32.23 48.25 9.67
C GLU A 171 -31.67 48.67 11.02
N LYS A 172 -30.43 49.18 11.06
CA LYS A 172 -30.16 50.25 12.02
C LYS A 172 -31.17 51.35 11.66
N PRO A 173 -32.19 51.63 12.51
CA PRO A 173 -33.21 52.59 12.15
C PRO A 173 -32.50 53.91 11.84
N PRO A 174 -32.85 54.59 10.72
CA PRO A 174 -32.25 55.86 10.40
C PRO A 174 -32.40 56.79 11.60
N THR A 175 -31.30 57.29 12.13
CA THR A 175 -31.36 58.33 13.16
C THR A 175 -31.98 59.56 12.50
N LEU A 176 -33.15 59.97 13.00
CA LEU A 176 -33.81 61.19 12.55
C LEU A 176 -32.92 62.38 12.93
N VAL A 177 -32.04 62.80 12.02
CA VAL A 177 -31.43 64.12 12.13
C VAL A 177 -32.55 65.14 12.05
N LYS A 178 -32.68 65.98 13.08
CA LYS A 178 -33.67 67.06 13.07
C LYS A 178 -33.44 67.87 11.78
N PRO A 179 -34.49 68.20 11.01
CA PRO A 179 -34.33 68.91 9.76
C PRO A 179 -33.56 70.21 10.00
N THR A 180 -32.47 70.39 9.27
CA THR A 180 -31.69 71.61 9.26
C THR A 180 -32.63 72.74 8.85
N LYS A 181 -32.92 73.67 9.77
CA LYS A 181 -33.66 74.88 9.43
C LYS A 181 -32.95 75.58 8.26
N PRO A 182 -33.67 76.17 7.29
CA PRO A 182 -33.03 76.94 6.24
C PRO A 182 -32.15 78.01 6.88
N ARG A 183 -30.83 77.94 6.61
CA ARG A 183 -29.82 78.87 7.11
C ARG A 183 -30.22 80.28 6.70
N LYS A 184 -30.24 81.20 7.66
CA LYS A 184 -30.36 82.63 7.33
C LYS A 184 -29.03 83.12 6.74
N PRO A 185 -29.02 84.05 5.78
CA PRO A 185 -27.78 84.60 5.23
C PRO A 185 -26.93 85.19 6.35
N GLY A 186 -25.71 84.66 6.55
CA GLY A 186 -24.76 85.09 7.59
C GLY A 186 -24.52 84.13 8.76
N GLU A 187 -25.11 82.93 8.76
CA GLU A 187 -24.95 81.96 9.86
C GLU A 187 -23.72 81.06 9.68
N LYS A 188 -22.76 81.18 10.61
CA LYS A 188 -21.50 80.41 10.68
C LYS A 188 -21.75 78.88 10.62
N MET A 189 -20.91 78.18 9.86
CA MET A 189 -20.86 76.74 9.62
C MET A 189 -20.37 75.97 10.85
N THR A 190 -20.66 74.67 10.94
CA THR A 190 -19.96 73.82 11.90
C THR A 190 -18.57 73.47 11.36
N LEU A 191 -17.60 73.17 12.23
CA LEU A 191 -16.23 72.82 11.80
C LEU A 191 -16.20 71.66 10.78
N ALA A 192 -17.09 70.67 10.96
CA ALA A 192 -17.22 69.55 10.03
C ALA A 192 -17.76 69.97 8.65
N GLU A 193 -18.71 70.91 8.61
CA GLU A 193 -19.25 71.46 7.36
C GLU A 193 -18.25 72.41 6.67
N ALA A 194 -17.54 73.24 7.43
CA ALA A 194 -16.57 74.18 6.89
C ALA A 194 -15.33 73.47 6.28
N MET A 195 -14.90 72.36 6.89
CA MET A 195 -13.82 71.53 6.35
C MET A 195 -14.22 70.88 5.02
N LYS A 196 -15.46 70.40 4.89
CA LYS A 196 -15.97 69.90 3.60
C LYS A 196 -16.06 71.00 2.55
N TYR A 197 -16.54 72.18 2.94
CA TYR A 197 -16.65 73.31 2.01
C TYR A 197 -15.28 73.80 1.51
N LYS A 198 -14.24 73.87 2.36
CA LYS A 198 -12.89 74.20 1.89
C LYS A 198 -12.29 73.13 0.99
N ASN A 199 -12.66 71.88 1.20
CA ASN A 199 -12.21 70.82 0.30
C ASN A 199 -12.73 71.02 -1.14
N ASP A 200 -13.97 71.51 -1.26
CA ASP A 200 -14.59 71.81 -2.57
C ASP A 200 -14.24 73.22 -3.08
N HIS A 201 -13.83 74.12 -2.19
CA HIS A 201 -13.41 75.50 -2.48
C HIS A 201 -12.08 75.82 -1.77
N PRO A 202 -10.92 75.52 -2.37
CA PRO A 202 -9.63 75.60 -1.67
C PRO A 202 -9.21 77.03 -1.28
N ASP A 203 -9.72 78.05 -1.98
CA ASP A 203 -9.32 79.44 -1.82
C ASP A 203 -10.06 80.19 -0.69
N VAL A 204 -11.09 79.58 -0.06
CA VAL A 204 -11.78 80.20 1.08
C VAL A 204 -11.06 79.91 2.39
N ASP A 205 -10.98 80.93 3.25
CA ASP A 205 -10.48 80.77 4.62
C ASP A 205 -11.58 80.20 5.52
N ILE A 206 -11.32 79.02 6.11
CA ILE A 206 -12.24 78.35 7.02
C ILE A 206 -12.59 79.27 8.19
N SER A 207 -11.65 80.09 8.67
CA SER A 207 -11.88 80.99 9.81
C SER A 207 -13.02 81.98 9.60
N THR A 208 -13.35 82.28 8.34
CA THR A 208 -14.46 83.17 7.96
C THR A 208 -15.81 82.45 7.86
N LEU A 209 -15.79 81.12 7.83
CA LEU A 209 -16.96 80.27 7.64
C LEU A 209 -17.48 79.67 8.95
N ILE A 210 -16.71 79.64 10.03
CA ILE A 210 -17.06 79.11 11.37
C ILE A 210 -17.17 80.21 12.44
#